data_AF-A0A2V5KUR8-F1
#
_entry.id   AF-A0A2V5KUR8-F1
#
_cell.length_a   1.000
_cell.length_b   1.000
_cell.length_c   1.000
_cell.angle_alpha   90.00
_cell.angle_beta   90.00
_cell.angle_gamma   90.00
#
_symmetry.space_group_name_H-M   'P 1'
#
loop_
_entity.id
_entity.type
_entity.pdbx_description
1 polymer ?
#
loop_
_entity_poly.entity_id
_entity_poly.type
_entity_poly.pdbx_seq_one_letter_code
_entity_poly.pdbx_strand_id
1 'polypeptide(L)'
;MNSSETVPESAGVSDPGDRPATPQPFYWSVRRELWENRSIYVAPILVAIVVLFGFLVSTIGLPERRREVLLLDPAKARAAIEAPYDMAAIMLILTAFIVGVFYCLDALYGERRDRSILFWKSLPVSDRTTLLSKATIPLVVLPLATFAIVVATQLVMMLWTSLLLISHGMSPASTWTYVPLFRNSFILLYGLAAIALWHAPIYGWALLISGWARRATFLWAILPFFAIAFFERITFGTSHFASMLKDRLMGFAPTAFAFNMHSVNCPQLTPGAYLSSSGLWLGLMVAAAFIAVAIRLRRYRGPL
;
A
#
# COMPACT_ATOMS: atom_id res chain seq x y z
N MET A 1 -27.61 77.00 -6.55
CA MET A 1 -26.16 76.71 -6.33
C MET A 1 -26.12 75.38 -5.59
N ASN A 2 -26.05 74.26 -6.33
CA ASN A 2 -24.84 73.44 -6.54
C ASN A 2 -24.17 73.10 -5.19
N SER A 3 -24.12 71.85 -4.75
CA SER A 3 -23.33 70.80 -5.40
C SER A 3 -23.79 69.37 -5.02
N SER A 4 -23.98 68.54 -6.04
CA SER A 4 -24.07 67.09 -5.99
C SER A 4 -22.68 66.46 -5.91
N GLU A 5 -22.37 65.70 -4.86
CA GLU A 5 -21.21 64.81 -4.82
C GLU A 5 -21.55 63.50 -5.54
N THR A 6 -21.07 63.38 -6.77
CA THR A 6 -21.03 62.11 -7.50
C THR A 6 -19.81 61.32 -7.05
N VAL A 7 -20.02 60.26 -6.27
CA VAL A 7 -18.99 59.22 -6.06
C VAL A 7 -18.82 58.48 -7.38
N PRO A 8 -17.60 58.38 -7.95
CA PRO A 8 -17.40 57.61 -9.16
C PRO A 8 -17.50 56.12 -8.82
N GLU A 9 -18.42 55.46 -9.51
CA GLU A 9 -18.52 54.01 -9.63
C GLU A 9 -17.17 53.48 -10.14
N SER A 10 -16.43 52.78 -9.26
CA SER A 10 -15.21 52.09 -9.65
C SER A 10 -15.56 50.95 -10.59
N ALA A 11 -15.48 51.23 -11.90
CA ALA A 11 -15.55 50.23 -12.94
C ALA A 11 -14.56 49.10 -12.62
N GLY A 12 -15.10 47.88 -12.54
CA GLY A 12 -14.31 46.68 -12.31
C GLY A 12 -13.19 46.56 -13.35
N VAL A 13 -11.95 46.62 -12.87
CA VAL A 13 -10.80 46.15 -13.63
C VAL A 13 -10.90 44.63 -13.61
N SER A 14 -11.54 44.03 -14.61
CA SER A 14 -11.38 42.62 -14.91
C SER A 14 -10.02 42.43 -15.55
N ASP A 15 -9.03 42.07 -14.74
CA ASP A 15 -7.70 41.69 -15.19
C ASP A 15 -7.81 40.48 -16.15
N PRO A 16 -7.35 40.56 -17.42
CA PRO A 16 -7.59 39.50 -18.42
C PRO A 16 -6.71 38.24 -18.22
N GLY A 17 -5.97 38.16 -17.13
CA GLY A 17 -5.00 37.08 -16.86
C GLY A 17 -5.41 36.08 -15.78
N ASP A 18 -6.35 36.43 -14.90
CA ASP A 18 -6.64 35.61 -13.72
C ASP A 18 -7.69 34.54 -14.05
N ARG A 19 -7.22 33.42 -14.62
CA ARG A 19 -8.03 32.19 -14.66
C ARG A 19 -8.27 31.81 -13.19
N PRO A 20 -9.52 31.86 -12.67
CA PRO A 20 -9.77 31.45 -11.30
C PRO A 20 -9.28 30.01 -11.17
N ALA A 21 -8.29 29.79 -10.29
CA ALA A 21 -7.72 28.48 -10.08
C ALA A 21 -8.86 27.54 -9.71
N THR A 22 -9.21 26.61 -10.62
CA THR A 22 -10.28 25.65 -10.37
C THR A 22 -9.92 24.90 -9.09
N PRO A 23 -10.76 24.94 -8.04
CA PRO A 23 -10.43 24.27 -6.80
C PRO A 23 -10.27 22.77 -7.09
N GLN A 24 -9.13 22.20 -6.72
CA GLN A 24 -8.83 20.77 -6.84
C GLN A 24 -8.93 20.10 -5.46
N PRO A 25 -10.15 19.98 -4.88
CA PRO A 25 -10.31 19.57 -3.48
C PRO A 25 -9.77 18.17 -3.23
N PHE A 26 -9.86 17.26 -4.20
CA PHE A 26 -9.36 15.90 -4.08
C PHE A 26 -7.82 15.85 -3.99
N TYR A 27 -7.12 16.53 -4.91
CA TYR A 27 -5.65 16.59 -4.93
C TYR A 27 -5.11 17.14 -3.60
N TRP A 28 -5.67 18.25 -3.13
CA TRP A 28 -5.24 18.87 -1.88
C TRP A 28 -5.57 18.02 -0.65
N SER A 29 -6.70 17.30 -0.66
CA SER A 29 -7.04 16.35 0.41
C SER A 29 -6.00 15.22 0.49
N VAL A 30 -5.61 14.63 -0.64
CA VAL A 30 -4.57 13.58 -0.67
C VAL A 30 -3.21 14.14 -0.21
N ARG A 31 -2.83 15.32 -0.70
CA ARG A 31 -1.55 15.95 -0.29
C ARG A 31 -1.51 16.23 1.21
N ARG A 32 -2.61 16.69 1.79
CA ARG A 32 -2.75 16.90 3.23
C ARG A 32 -2.57 15.59 4.00
N GLU A 33 -3.26 14.53 3.59
CA GLU A 33 -3.16 13.20 4.24
C GLU A 33 -1.72 12.71 4.33
N LEU A 34 -0.93 12.91 3.25
CA LEU A 34 0.48 12.52 3.22
C LEU A 34 1.37 13.37 4.14
N TRP A 35 0.99 14.63 4.35
CA TRP A 35 1.75 15.52 5.22
C TRP A 35 1.48 15.24 6.70
N GLU A 36 0.22 14.95 7.04
CA GLU A 36 -0.21 14.58 8.40
C GLU A 36 0.29 13.18 8.78
N ASN A 37 0.23 12.22 7.85
CA ASN A 37 0.55 10.81 8.14
C ASN A 37 1.93 10.42 7.62
N ARG A 38 2.98 10.95 8.24
CA ARG A 38 4.37 10.67 7.85
C ARG A 38 4.76 9.19 7.94
N SER A 39 4.06 8.42 8.78
CA SER A 39 4.26 6.97 8.94
C SER A 39 4.12 6.19 7.63
N ILE A 40 3.36 6.70 6.65
CA ILE A 40 3.14 6.09 5.33
C ILE A 40 4.47 5.83 4.61
N TYR A 41 5.44 6.75 4.72
CA TYR A 41 6.77 6.61 4.09
C TYR A 41 7.87 6.35 5.10
N VAL A 42 7.81 6.92 6.32
CA VAL A 42 8.86 6.73 7.33
C VAL A 42 8.99 5.27 7.74
N ALA A 43 7.88 4.56 7.98
CA ALA A 43 7.96 3.17 8.44
C ALA A 43 8.57 2.22 7.39
N PRO A 44 8.15 2.23 6.11
CA PRO A 44 8.82 1.44 5.08
C PRO A 44 10.30 1.81 4.86
N ILE A 45 10.67 3.10 4.99
CA ILE A 45 12.08 3.53 4.89
C ILE A 45 12.91 2.98 6.04
N LEU A 46 12.40 3.03 7.29
CA LEU A 46 13.11 2.45 8.43
C LEU A 46 13.31 0.94 8.26
N VAL A 47 12.29 0.22 7.79
CA VAL A 47 12.43 -1.20 7.50
C VAL A 47 13.42 -1.44 6.36
N ALA A 48 13.42 -0.61 5.31
CA ALA A 48 14.42 -0.70 4.24
C ALA A 48 15.85 -0.55 4.77
N ILE A 49 16.09 0.39 5.70
CA ILE A 49 17.40 0.56 6.35
C ILE A 49 17.79 -0.70 7.13
N VAL A 50 16.86 -1.28 7.90
CA VAL A 50 17.10 -2.53 8.65
C VAL A 50 17.41 -3.69 7.71
N VAL A 51 16.68 -3.80 6.60
CA VAL A 51 16.92 -4.83 5.57
C VAL A 51 18.29 -4.63 4.93
N LEU A 52 18.67 -3.41 4.57
CA LEU A 52 19.99 -3.09 4.01
C LEU A 52 21.11 -3.40 5.00
N PHE A 53 20.92 -3.10 6.28
CA PHE A 53 21.87 -3.43 7.32
C PHE A 53 22.02 -4.95 7.50
N GLY A 54 20.92 -5.69 7.58
CA GLY A 54 20.94 -7.15 7.64
C GLY A 54 21.57 -7.78 6.40
N PHE A 55 21.33 -7.19 5.23
CA PHE A 55 21.98 -7.60 3.98
C PHE A 55 23.49 -7.35 4.03
N LEU A 56 23.93 -6.19 4.51
CA LEU A 56 25.35 -5.87 4.67
C LEU A 56 26.06 -6.90 5.56
N VAL A 57 25.46 -7.27 6.69
CA VAL A 57 25.98 -8.33 7.57
C VAL A 57 25.99 -9.69 6.84
N SER A 58 24.94 -10.00 6.09
CA SER A 58 24.85 -11.24 5.28
C SER A 58 25.96 -11.34 4.22
N THR A 59 26.50 -10.20 3.76
CA THR A 59 27.58 -10.18 2.76
C THR A 59 28.95 -10.64 3.28
N ILE A 60 29.12 -10.85 4.59
CA ILE A 60 30.36 -11.41 5.17
C ILE A 60 30.59 -12.83 4.64
N GLY A 61 31.68 -13.05 3.91
CA GLY A 61 31.96 -14.35 3.25
C GLY A 61 31.09 -14.63 2.01
N LEU A 62 30.37 -13.63 1.50
CA LEU A 62 29.62 -13.74 0.24
C LEU A 62 30.50 -14.20 -0.93
N PRO A 63 31.78 -13.78 -1.06
CA PRO A 63 32.63 -14.28 -2.13
C PRO A 63 32.79 -15.79 -2.20
N GLU A 64 33.02 -16.42 -1.04
CA GLU A 64 33.19 -17.87 -0.93
C GLU A 64 31.88 -18.59 -1.23
N ARG A 65 30.79 -18.16 -0.58
CA ARG A 65 29.44 -18.68 -0.86
C ARG A 65 29.06 -18.53 -2.33
N ARG A 66 29.46 -17.43 -2.99
CA ARG A 66 29.15 -17.19 -4.40
C ARG A 66 29.87 -18.18 -5.30
N ARG A 67 31.11 -18.55 -4.99
CA ARG A 67 31.85 -19.58 -5.75
C ARG A 67 31.15 -20.93 -5.63
N GLU A 68 30.76 -21.33 -4.43
CA GLU A 68 30.03 -22.58 -4.20
C GLU A 68 28.69 -22.61 -4.93
N VAL A 69 27.92 -21.52 -4.86
CA VAL A 69 26.61 -21.40 -5.53
C VAL A 69 26.73 -21.51 -7.05
N LEU A 70 27.80 -20.98 -7.64
CA LEU A 70 28.03 -21.08 -9.09
C LEU A 70 28.46 -22.49 -9.55
N LEU A 71 28.85 -23.37 -8.63
CA LEU A 71 29.12 -24.79 -8.92
C LEU A 71 27.84 -25.64 -8.91
N LEU A 72 26.74 -25.11 -8.36
CA LEU A 72 25.44 -25.79 -8.37
C LEU A 72 24.80 -25.74 -9.76
N ASP A 73 23.76 -26.55 -9.93
CA ASP A 73 22.86 -26.47 -11.06
C ASP A 73 22.35 -25.02 -11.28
N PRO A 74 22.37 -24.48 -12.52
CA PRO A 74 22.02 -23.08 -12.79
C PRO A 74 20.68 -22.62 -12.21
N ALA A 75 19.68 -23.50 -12.11
CA ALA A 75 18.40 -23.19 -11.50
C ALA A 75 18.52 -22.93 -9.99
N LYS A 76 19.29 -23.75 -9.26
CA LYS A 76 19.56 -23.57 -7.83
C LYS A 76 20.45 -22.34 -7.59
N ALA A 77 21.43 -22.12 -8.46
CA ALA A 77 22.29 -20.95 -8.40
C ALA A 77 21.48 -19.65 -8.51
N ARG A 78 20.57 -19.59 -9.48
CA ARG A 78 19.65 -18.47 -9.67
C ARG A 78 18.80 -18.19 -8.43
N ALA A 79 18.13 -19.20 -7.89
CA ALA A 79 17.28 -19.03 -6.70
C ALA A 79 18.05 -18.52 -5.48
N ALA A 80 19.24 -19.05 -5.23
CA ALA A 80 20.08 -18.60 -4.12
C ALA A 80 20.50 -17.13 -4.25
N ILE A 81 20.64 -16.65 -5.49
CA ILE A 81 21.04 -15.27 -5.80
C ILE A 81 19.84 -14.31 -5.76
N GLU A 82 18.65 -14.75 -6.18
CA GLU A 82 17.40 -13.98 -6.14
C GLU A 82 16.82 -13.89 -4.70
N ALA A 83 16.98 -14.92 -3.87
CA ALA A 83 16.33 -15.04 -2.57
C ALA A 83 16.49 -13.81 -1.64
N PRO A 84 17.67 -13.18 -1.48
CA PRO A 84 17.79 -11.97 -0.65
C PRO A 84 16.95 -10.79 -1.15
N TYR A 85 16.81 -10.64 -2.47
CA TYR A 85 16.03 -9.58 -3.10
C TYR A 85 14.52 -9.80 -2.93
N ASP A 86 14.09 -11.06 -3.02
CA ASP A 86 12.69 -11.44 -2.78
C ASP A 86 12.32 -11.25 -1.31
N MET A 87 13.19 -11.66 -0.38
CA MET A 87 12.96 -11.45 1.06
C MET A 87 12.86 -9.96 1.42
N ALA A 88 13.73 -9.12 0.84
CA ALA A 88 13.65 -7.67 0.98
C ALA A 88 12.31 -7.11 0.50
N ALA A 89 11.86 -7.54 -0.69
CA ALA A 89 10.57 -7.13 -1.24
C ALA A 89 9.40 -7.58 -0.36
N ILE A 90 9.38 -8.84 0.08
CA ILE A 90 8.32 -9.39 0.95
C ILE A 90 8.23 -8.62 2.27
N MET A 91 9.36 -8.32 2.92
CA MET A 91 9.37 -7.55 4.17
C MET A 91 8.82 -6.13 3.99
N LEU A 92 9.17 -5.46 2.89
CA LEU A 92 8.69 -4.12 2.59
C LEU A 92 7.20 -4.11 2.21
N ILE A 93 6.74 -5.10 1.44
CA ILE A 93 5.32 -5.28 1.11
C ILE A 93 4.49 -5.57 2.36
N LEU A 94 4.98 -6.42 3.28
CA LEU A 94 4.31 -6.71 4.54
C LEU A 94 4.23 -5.46 5.42
N THR A 95 5.32 -4.70 5.51
CA THR A 95 5.35 -3.42 6.23
C THR A 95 4.32 -2.45 5.66
N ALA A 96 4.30 -2.31 4.34
CA ALA A 96 3.33 -1.51 3.61
C ALA A 96 1.88 -1.92 3.93
N PHE A 97 1.58 -3.22 3.92
CA PHE A 97 0.27 -3.74 4.31
C PHE A 97 -0.11 -3.34 5.74
N ILE A 98 0.78 -3.54 6.71
CA ILE A 98 0.58 -3.19 8.12
C ILE A 98 0.31 -1.69 8.27
N VAL A 99 1.17 -0.86 7.68
CA VAL A 99 1.04 0.61 7.69
C VAL A 99 -0.30 1.04 7.07
N GLY A 100 -0.72 0.41 5.97
CA GLY A 100 -2.00 0.68 5.33
C GLY A 100 -3.20 0.38 6.22
N VAL A 101 -3.18 -0.75 6.96
CA VAL A 101 -4.24 -1.10 7.92
C VAL A 101 -4.30 -0.10 9.07
N PHE A 102 -3.16 0.21 9.69
CA PHE A 102 -3.11 1.17 10.80
C PHE A 102 -3.53 2.58 10.38
N TYR A 103 -3.07 3.03 9.19
CA TYR A 103 -3.51 4.28 8.60
C TYR A 103 -5.05 4.30 8.46
N CYS A 104 -5.65 3.26 7.87
CA CYS A 104 -7.10 3.20 7.68
C CYS A 104 -7.88 3.24 9.01
N LEU A 105 -7.37 2.59 10.05
CA LEU A 105 -8.01 2.56 11.37
C LEU A 105 -7.93 3.90 12.10
N ASP A 106 -6.86 4.67 11.89
CA ASP A 106 -6.69 5.98 12.53
C ASP A 106 -7.30 7.13 11.71
N ALA A 107 -7.41 7.00 10.38
CA ALA A 107 -7.71 8.12 9.49
C ALA A 107 -9.04 8.87 9.77
N LEU A 108 -10.12 8.20 10.19
CA LEU A 108 -11.39 8.85 10.58
C LEU A 108 -11.57 8.93 12.09
N TYR A 109 -10.97 8.01 12.83
CA TYR A 109 -11.00 7.98 14.28
C TYR A 109 -10.19 9.14 14.87
N GLY A 110 -8.99 9.38 14.38
CA GLY A 110 -8.12 10.50 14.74
C GLY A 110 -8.82 11.85 14.53
N GLU A 111 -9.50 12.04 13.38
CA GLU A 111 -10.28 13.26 13.12
C GLU A 111 -11.39 13.51 14.15
N ARG A 112 -12.01 12.44 14.66
CA ARG A 112 -13.06 12.53 15.68
C ARG A 112 -12.50 12.70 17.08
N ARG A 113 -11.38 12.04 17.38
CA ARG A 113 -10.65 12.14 18.66
C ARG A 113 -10.12 13.56 18.87
N ASP A 114 -9.52 14.12 17.83
CA ASP A 114 -8.85 15.42 17.89
C ASP A 114 -9.83 16.58 17.58
N ARG A 115 -11.13 16.27 17.43
CA ARG A 115 -12.25 17.19 17.11
C ARG A 115 -12.08 17.99 15.81
N SER A 116 -11.04 17.70 15.01
CA SER A 116 -10.79 18.32 13.71
C SER A 116 -11.89 18.02 12.69
N ILE A 117 -12.72 17.00 12.94
CA ILE A 117 -13.94 16.72 12.15
C ILE A 117 -14.86 17.95 12.00
N LEU A 118 -14.93 18.85 13.01
CA LEU A 118 -15.75 20.07 12.92
C LEU A 118 -15.19 21.05 11.88
N PHE A 119 -13.87 21.22 11.87
CA PHE A 119 -13.17 22.03 10.87
C PHE A 119 -13.28 21.41 9.46
N TRP A 120 -13.15 20.09 9.34
CA TRP A 120 -13.29 19.42 8.05
C TRP A 120 -14.72 19.42 7.50
N LYS A 121 -15.73 19.61 8.36
CA LYS A 121 -17.12 19.77 7.93
C LYS A 121 -17.45 21.20 7.50
N SER A 122 -16.70 22.21 7.96
CA SER A 122 -16.89 23.61 7.54
C SER A 122 -16.19 23.94 6.23
N LEU A 123 -15.20 23.15 5.82
CA LEU A 123 -14.54 23.31 4.52
C LEU A 123 -15.46 22.87 3.35
N PRO A 124 -15.32 23.48 2.16
CA PRO A 124 -16.13 23.16 0.97
C PRO A 124 -15.69 21.84 0.30
N VAL A 125 -15.55 20.77 1.08
CA VAL A 125 -15.12 19.43 0.64
C VAL A 125 -16.22 18.43 0.96
N SER A 126 -16.65 17.66 -0.05
CA SER A 126 -17.72 16.68 0.13
C SER A 126 -17.25 15.47 0.95
N ASP A 127 -18.19 14.83 1.69
CA ASP A 127 -17.91 13.58 2.43
C ASP A 127 -17.30 12.48 1.55
N ARG A 128 -17.72 12.42 0.27
CA ARG A 128 -17.21 11.47 -0.72
C ARG A 128 -15.74 11.74 -1.03
N THR A 129 -15.40 13.00 -1.28
CA THR A 129 -14.02 13.42 -1.58
C THR A 129 -13.09 13.07 -0.43
N THR A 130 -13.51 13.33 0.83
CA THR A 130 -12.72 13.02 2.02
C THR A 130 -12.46 11.53 2.20
N LEU A 131 -13.47 10.68 1.97
CA LEU A 131 -13.28 9.24 2.13
C LEU A 131 -12.52 8.62 0.97
N LEU A 132 -12.78 9.09 -0.25
CA LEU A 132 -12.03 8.64 -1.42
C LEU A 132 -10.55 9.05 -1.32
N SER A 133 -10.24 10.25 -0.85
CA SER A 133 -8.83 10.67 -0.66
C SER A 133 -8.11 9.78 0.35
N LYS A 134 -8.79 9.39 1.44
CA LYS A 134 -8.25 8.45 2.43
C LYS A 134 -8.12 7.04 1.86
N ALA A 135 -9.08 6.56 1.07
CA ALA A 135 -9.01 5.25 0.42
C ALA A 135 -7.90 5.18 -0.64
N THR A 136 -7.59 6.29 -1.32
CA THR A 136 -6.50 6.37 -2.30
C THR A 136 -5.12 6.17 -1.67
N ILE A 137 -4.94 6.49 -0.38
CA ILE A 137 -3.66 6.29 0.31
C ILE A 137 -3.21 4.82 0.29
N PRO A 138 -3.92 3.85 0.90
CA PRO A 138 -3.51 2.45 0.89
C PRO A 138 -3.66 1.78 -0.49
N LEU A 139 -4.53 2.29 -1.37
CA LEU A 139 -4.81 1.67 -2.67
C LEU A 139 -3.87 2.12 -3.80
N VAL A 140 -3.30 3.32 -3.71
CA VAL A 140 -2.48 3.91 -4.78
C VAL A 140 -1.18 4.46 -4.24
N VAL A 141 -1.22 5.37 -3.27
CA VAL A 141 -0.01 6.07 -2.84
C VAL A 141 0.97 5.13 -2.15
N LEU A 142 0.46 4.28 -1.27
CA LEU A 142 1.26 3.36 -0.48
C LEU A 142 1.90 2.27 -1.37
N PRO A 143 1.19 1.62 -2.32
CA PRO A 143 1.80 0.76 -3.34
C PRO A 143 2.89 1.46 -4.16
N LEU A 144 2.66 2.70 -4.62
CA LEU A 144 3.65 3.44 -5.41
C LEU A 144 4.89 3.83 -4.59
N ALA A 145 4.70 4.25 -3.34
CA ALA A 145 5.81 4.53 -2.43
C ALA A 145 6.61 3.25 -2.15
N THR A 146 5.92 2.13 -1.90
CA THR A 146 6.54 0.82 -1.67
C THR A 146 7.33 0.36 -2.90
N PHE A 147 6.77 0.53 -4.10
CA PHE A 147 7.46 0.25 -5.36
C PHE A 147 8.79 1.01 -5.45
N ALA A 148 8.77 2.34 -5.24
CA ALA A 148 9.96 3.17 -5.30
C ALA A 148 11.01 2.74 -4.24
N ILE A 149 10.58 2.45 -3.02
CA ILE A 149 11.46 2.04 -1.92
C ILE A 149 12.08 0.66 -2.19
N VAL A 150 11.31 -0.31 -2.67
CA VAL A 150 11.82 -1.65 -2.99
C VAL A 150 12.82 -1.56 -4.14
N VAL A 151 12.51 -0.85 -5.23
CA VAL A 151 13.42 -0.68 -6.36
C VAL A 151 14.72 -0.01 -5.92
N ALA A 152 14.64 1.05 -5.11
CA ALA A 152 15.82 1.71 -4.55
C ALA A 152 16.64 0.76 -3.65
N THR A 153 15.98 -0.03 -2.80
CA THR A 153 16.63 -1.01 -1.91
C THR A 153 17.36 -2.07 -2.73
N GLN A 154 16.70 -2.65 -3.74
CA GLN A 154 17.28 -3.66 -4.61
C GLN A 154 18.44 -3.10 -5.45
N LEU A 155 18.35 -1.86 -5.92
CA LEU A 155 19.45 -1.16 -6.58
C LEU A 155 20.68 -1.04 -5.68
N VAL A 156 20.50 -0.59 -4.43
CA VAL A 156 21.59 -0.48 -3.45
C VAL A 156 22.22 -1.84 -3.17
N MET A 157 21.41 -2.88 -2.94
CA MET A 157 21.89 -4.25 -2.74
C MET A 157 22.71 -4.76 -3.93
N MET A 158 22.23 -4.49 -5.15
CA MET A 158 22.88 -4.94 -6.38
C MET A 158 24.21 -4.22 -6.63
N LEU A 159 24.27 -2.90 -6.42
CA LEU A 159 25.49 -2.11 -6.53
C LEU A 159 26.52 -2.55 -5.47
N TRP A 160 26.08 -2.74 -4.23
CA TRP A 160 26.94 -3.22 -3.15
C TRP A 160 27.53 -4.60 -3.47
N THR A 161 26.68 -5.54 -3.90
CA THR A 161 27.14 -6.89 -4.29
C THR A 161 28.11 -6.82 -5.47
N SER A 162 27.87 -5.95 -6.44
CA SER A 162 28.76 -5.77 -7.59
C SER A 162 30.14 -5.27 -7.16
N LEU A 163 30.17 -4.26 -6.28
CA LEU A 163 31.40 -3.70 -5.74
C LEU A 163 32.21 -4.77 -4.98
N LEU A 164 31.56 -5.54 -4.11
CA LEU A 164 32.20 -6.62 -3.35
C LEU A 164 32.73 -7.73 -4.25
N LEU A 165 32.00 -8.14 -5.29
CA LEU A 165 32.47 -9.19 -6.19
C LEU A 165 33.71 -8.74 -6.96
N ILE A 166 33.72 -7.50 -7.44
CA ILE A 166 34.86 -6.91 -8.17
C ILE A 166 36.08 -6.79 -7.25
N SER A 167 35.91 -6.33 -6.00
CA SER A 167 37.03 -6.18 -5.05
C SER A 167 37.69 -7.51 -4.69
N HIS A 168 36.96 -8.62 -4.83
CA HIS A 168 37.45 -9.99 -4.63
C HIS A 168 37.80 -10.72 -5.94
N GLY A 169 37.93 -9.99 -7.06
CA GLY A 169 38.38 -10.53 -8.34
C GLY A 169 37.37 -11.41 -9.09
N MET A 170 36.07 -11.29 -8.78
CA MET A 170 35.00 -12.04 -9.44
C MET A 170 34.15 -11.16 -10.35
N SER A 171 33.51 -11.77 -11.34
CA SER A 171 32.61 -11.05 -12.23
C SER A 171 31.24 -10.79 -11.57
N PRO A 172 30.74 -9.53 -11.59
CA PRO A 172 29.39 -9.21 -11.10
C PRO A 172 28.29 -9.65 -12.06
N ALA A 173 28.64 -10.09 -13.27
CA ALA A 173 27.72 -10.44 -14.36
C ALA A 173 26.63 -11.42 -13.92
N SER A 174 26.97 -12.39 -13.06
CA SER A 174 26.00 -13.35 -12.51
C SER A 174 24.83 -12.67 -11.78
N THR A 175 25.08 -11.58 -11.04
CA THR A 175 24.02 -10.84 -10.34
C THR A 175 23.12 -10.08 -11.32
N TRP A 176 23.71 -9.43 -12.31
CA TRP A 176 22.97 -8.65 -13.31
C TRP A 176 22.14 -9.53 -14.26
N THR A 177 22.62 -10.73 -14.57
CA THR A 177 21.88 -11.71 -15.39
C THR A 177 20.72 -12.33 -14.63
N TYR A 178 20.94 -12.72 -13.37
CA TYR A 178 19.90 -13.38 -12.58
C TYR A 178 18.90 -12.41 -11.95
N VAL A 179 19.27 -11.15 -11.73
CA VAL A 179 18.37 -10.13 -11.19
C VAL A 179 18.12 -9.03 -12.24
N PRO A 180 17.31 -9.30 -13.28
CA PRO A 180 16.98 -8.31 -14.30
C PRO A 180 16.05 -7.24 -13.69
N LEU A 181 16.64 -6.18 -13.13
CA LEU A 181 15.91 -5.15 -12.37
C LEU A 181 14.71 -4.57 -13.10
N PHE A 182 14.82 -4.32 -14.40
CA PHE A 182 13.71 -3.78 -15.18
C PHE A 182 12.51 -4.74 -15.18
N ARG A 183 12.74 -6.00 -15.56
CA ARG A 183 11.70 -7.03 -15.56
C ARG A 183 11.12 -7.27 -14.17
N ASN A 184 11.96 -7.35 -13.14
CA ASN A 184 11.52 -7.55 -11.77
C ASN A 184 10.73 -6.35 -11.25
N SER A 185 11.07 -5.12 -11.66
CA SER A 185 10.30 -3.91 -11.34
C SER A 185 8.90 -3.95 -11.96
N PHE A 186 8.75 -4.40 -13.21
CA PHE A 186 7.42 -4.57 -13.81
C PHE A 186 6.58 -5.63 -13.08
N ILE A 187 7.19 -6.75 -12.72
CA ILE A 187 6.54 -7.83 -11.94
C ILE A 187 6.11 -7.29 -10.58
N LEU A 188 6.97 -6.55 -9.90
CA LEU A 188 6.70 -5.92 -8.62
C LEU A 188 5.56 -4.90 -8.71
N LEU A 189 5.57 -4.03 -9.72
CA LEU A 189 4.52 -3.02 -9.92
C LEU A 189 3.16 -3.68 -10.15
N TYR A 190 3.11 -4.72 -10.98
CA TYR A 190 1.89 -5.52 -11.17
C TYR A 190 1.47 -6.20 -9.86
N GLY A 191 2.41 -6.82 -9.13
CA GLY A 191 2.13 -7.47 -7.85
C GLY A 191 1.57 -6.52 -6.80
N LEU A 192 2.11 -5.29 -6.74
CA LEU A 192 1.64 -4.23 -5.86
C LEU A 192 0.25 -3.70 -6.25
N ALA A 193 -0.04 -3.60 -7.55
CA ALA A 193 -1.39 -3.26 -8.01
C ALA A 193 -2.40 -4.37 -7.70
N ALA A 194 -2.03 -5.63 -7.96
CA ALA A 194 -2.87 -6.80 -7.69
C ALA A 194 -3.13 -6.96 -6.18
N ILE A 195 -2.10 -6.83 -5.34
CA ILE A 195 -2.29 -6.94 -3.89
C ILE A 195 -3.13 -5.79 -3.35
N ALA A 196 -2.97 -4.56 -3.85
CA ALA A 196 -3.76 -3.40 -3.43
C ALA A 196 -5.25 -3.58 -3.76
N LEU A 197 -5.59 -4.04 -4.97
CA LEU A 197 -6.96 -4.32 -5.37
C LEU A 197 -7.56 -5.48 -4.57
N TRP A 198 -6.77 -6.53 -4.31
CA TRP A 198 -7.22 -7.68 -3.54
C TRP A 198 -7.54 -7.34 -2.08
N HIS A 199 -6.73 -6.45 -1.48
CA HIS A 199 -6.87 -5.99 -0.09
C HIS A 199 -7.81 -4.78 0.08
N ALA A 200 -8.38 -4.25 -1.00
CA ALA A 200 -9.38 -3.18 -0.93
C ALA A 200 -10.53 -3.43 0.08
N PRO A 201 -11.07 -4.66 0.25
CA PRO A 201 -12.11 -4.92 1.26
C PRO A 201 -11.59 -4.73 2.69
N ILE A 202 -10.33 -5.07 2.94
CA ILE A 202 -9.69 -4.95 4.26
C ILE A 202 -9.51 -3.47 4.59
N TYR A 203 -9.03 -2.66 3.64
CA TYR A 203 -8.92 -1.21 3.82
C TYR A 203 -10.29 -0.53 3.97
N GLY A 204 -11.29 -0.95 3.17
CA GLY A 204 -12.66 -0.46 3.28
C GLY A 204 -13.28 -0.77 4.65
N TRP A 205 -13.09 -2.00 5.16
CA TRP A 205 -13.52 -2.40 6.50
C TRP A 205 -12.84 -1.57 7.59
N ALA A 206 -11.53 -1.39 7.50
CA ALA A 206 -10.77 -0.60 8.46
C ALA A 206 -11.24 0.86 8.51
N LEU A 207 -11.49 1.48 7.34
CA LEU A 207 -12.06 2.83 7.25
C LEU A 207 -13.47 2.90 7.84
N LEU A 208 -14.32 1.91 7.56
CA LEU A 208 -15.66 1.84 8.15
C LEU A 208 -15.62 1.78 9.68
N ILE A 209 -14.77 0.91 10.24
CA ILE A 209 -14.58 0.78 11.69
C ILE A 209 -13.98 2.06 12.29
N SER A 210 -13.04 2.71 11.59
CA SER A 210 -12.46 3.99 11.99
C SER A 210 -13.53 5.07 12.19
N GLY A 211 -14.50 5.15 11.27
CA GLY A 211 -15.63 6.08 11.37
C GLY A 211 -16.66 5.71 12.45
N TRP A 212 -16.76 4.42 12.80
CA TRP A 212 -17.80 3.89 13.69
C TRP A 212 -17.40 3.75 15.16
N ALA A 213 -16.18 3.31 15.44
CA ALA A 213 -15.74 3.01 16.79
C ALA A 213 -15.70 4.28 17.67
N ARG A 214 -16.02 4.13 18.96
CA ARG A 214 -15.87 5.21 19.96
C ARG A 214 -14.57 5.12 20.76
N ARG A 215 -14.04 3.92 20.90
CA ARG A 215 -12.79 3.60 21.59
C ARG A 215 -12.24 2.29 21.02
N ALA A 216 -10.94 2.06 21.15
CA ALA A 216 -10.28 0.81 20.75
C ALA A 216 -10.64 0.34 19.33
N THR A 217 -10.42 1.20 18.32
CA THR A 217 -10.67 0.91 16.90
C THR A 217 -10.10 -0.42 16.44
N PHE A 218 -8.84 -0.71 16.84
CA PHE A 218 -8.18 -1.96 16.52
C PHE A 218 -8.92 -3.19 17.04
N LEU A 219 -9.44 -3.13 18.27
CA LEU A 219 -10.18 -4.22 18.87
C LEU A 219 -11.49 -4.46 18.11
N TRP A 220 -12.22 -3.41 17.76
CA TRP A 220 -13.44 -3.52 16.95
C TRP A 220 -13.19 -3.97 15.51
N ALA A 221 -12.00 -3.74 14.97
CA ALA A 221 -11.65 -4.20 13.63
C ALA A 221 -11.41 -5.71 13.59
N ILE A 222 -10.96 -6.29 14.69
CA ILE A 222 -10.49 -7.69 14.77
C ILE A 222 -11.51 -8.61 15.46
N LEU A 223 -12.13 -8.13 16.55
CA LEU A 223 -13.04 -8.91 17.37
C LEU A 223 -14.19 -9.54 16.57
N PRO A 224 -14.85 -8.87 15.60
CA PRO A 224 -15.92 -9.49 14.82
C PRO A 224 -15.45 -10.70 14.03
N PHE A 225 -14.23 -10.67 13.47
CA PHE A 225 -13.69 -11.80 12.72
C PHE A 225 -13.44 -13.01 13.62
N PHE A 226 -12.83 -12.80 14.79
CA PHE A 226 -12.60 -13.89 15.75
C PHE A 226 -13.90 -14.43 16.33
N ALA A 227 -14.86 -13.56 16.64
CA ALA A 227 -16.16 -13.98 17.17
C ALA A 227 -16.90 -14.90 16.19
N ILE A 228 -16.95 -14.53 14.90
CA ILE A 228 -17.61 -15.34 13.87
C ILE A 228 -16.86 -16.66 13.64
N ALA A 229 -15.52 -16.62 13.54
CA ALA A 229 -14.72 -17.82 13.33
C ALA A 229 -14.85 -18.82 14.49
N PHE A 230 -14.81 -18.33 15.73
CA PHE A 230 -14.93 -19.15 16.93
C PHE A 230 -16.36 -19.72 17.08
N PHE A 231 -17.37 -18.88 16.82
CA PHE A 231 -18.76 -19.31 16.81
C PHE A 231 -19.00 -20.42 15.79
N GLU A 232 -18.54 -20.25 14.55
CA GLU A 232 -18.65 -21.27 13.50
C GLU A 232 -18.03 -22.61 13.94
N ARG A 233 -16.81 -22.54 14.50
CA ARG A 233 -16.08 -23.72 14.95
C ARG A 233 -16.79 -24.46 16.08
N ILE A 234 -17.42 -23.75 17.02
CA ILE A 234 -18.15 -24.37 18.14
C ILE A 234 -19.49 -24.94 17.67
N THR A 235 -20.25 -24.18 16.88
CA THR A 235 -21.63 -24.54 16.54
C THR A 235 -21.69 -25.57 15.42
N PHE A 236 -20.83 -25.46 14.40
CA PHE A 236 -20.89 -26.28 13.19
C PHE A 236 -19.68 -27.20 13.01
N GLY A 237 -18.62 -27.04 13.81
CA GLY A 237 -17.37 -27.79 13.65
C GLY A 237 -16.56 -27.41 12.40
N THR A 238 -17.08 -26.53 11.56
CA THR A 238 -16.46 -26.07 10.30
C THR A 238 -15.52 -24.88 10.54
N SER A 239 -14.77 -24.52 9.50
CA SER A 239 -13.83 -23.38 9.53
C SER A 239 -13.85 -22.60 8.21
N HIS A 240 -15.02 -22.50 7.57
CA HIS A 240 -15.20 -21.84 6.27
C HIS A 240 -14.93 -20.34 6.34
N PHE A 241 -15.33 -19.69 7.44
CA PHE A 241 -15.06 -18.27 7.63
C PHE A 241 -13.57 -18.00 7.83
N ALA A 242 -12.90 -18.83 8.63
CA ALA A 242 -11.47 -18.73 8.82
C ALA A 242 -10.69 -19.01 7.52
N SER A 243 -11.10 -19.99 6.72
CA SER A 243 -10.49 -20.24 5.40
C SER A 243 -10.76 -19.09 4.43
N MET A 244 -11.97 -18.54 4.41
CA MET A 244 -12.30 -17.37 3.59
C MET A 244 -11.47 -16.14 3.95
N LEU A 245 -11.22 -15.90 5.25
CA LEU A 245 -10.37 -14.80 5.70
C LEU A 245 -8.89 -15.05 5.33
N LYS A 246 -8.42 -16.28 5.47
CA LYS A 246 -7.07 -16.69 5.04
C LYS A 246 -6.89 -16.48 3.53
N ASP A 247 -7.85 -16.89 2.72
CA ASP A 247 -7.85 -16.70 1.27
C ASP A 247 -7.91 -15.22 0.90
N ARG A 248 -8.63 -14.39 1.68
CA ARG A 248 -8.63 -12.95 1.47
C ARG A 248 -7.27 -12.31 1.80
N LEU A 249 -6.55 -12.82 2.79
CA LEU A 249 -5.24 -12.29 3.19
C LEU A 249 -4.10 -12.78 2.28
N MET A 250 -4.12 -14.05 1.86
CA MET A 250 -2.98 -14.69 1.17
C MET A 250 -3.32 -15.21 -0.24
N GLY A 251 -4.59 -15.29 -0.63
CA GLY A 251 -5.05 -15.90 -1.88
C GLY A 251 -4.82 -15.08 -3.16
N PHE A 252 -4.25 -13.87 -3.05
CA PHE A 252 -3.88 -13.07 -4.23
C PHE A 252 -2.70 -13.71 -5.00
N ALA A 253 -1.76 -14.34 -4.29
CA ALA A 253 -0.52 -14.85 -4.85
C ALA A 253 -0.75 -15.91 -5.95
N PRO A 254 -1.52 -17.00 -5.70
CA PRO A 254 -1.74 -18.05 -6.72
C PRO A 254 -2.63 -17.61 -7.88
N THR A 255 -3.38 -16.51 -7.75
CA THR A 255 -4.26 -15.99 -8.81
C THR A 255 -3.56 -14.94 -9.68
N ALA A 256 -2.71 -14.12 -9.08
CA ALA A 256 -1.94 -13.09 -9.77
C ALA A 256 -0.68 -13.65 -10.44
N PHE A 257 -0.10 -14.72 -9.89
CA PHE A 257 1.11 -15.35 -10.38
C PHE A 257 0.92 -16.86 -10.52
N ALA A 258 1.39 -17.43 -11.63
CA ALA A 258 1.48 -18.88 -11.76
C ALA A 258 2.67 -19.39 -10.92
N PHE A 259 2.38 -19.76 -9.67
CA PHE A 259 3.34 -20.45 -8.80
C PHE A 259 3.39 -21.93 -9.18
N ASN A 260 4.39 -22.32 -9.97
CA ASN A 260 4.69 -23.73 -10.17
C ASN A 260 5.55 -24.23 -9.02
N MET A 261 4.95 -24.98 -8.10
CA MET A 261 5.60 -25.54 -6.90
C MET A 261 6.79 -26.47 -7.22
N HIS A 262 6.98 -26.86 -8.49
CA HIS A 262 8.05 -27.73 -8.99
C HIS A 262 9.07 -27.05 -9.90
N SER A 263 8.87 -25.77 -10.27
CA SER A 263 9.83 -25.04 -11.08
C SER A 263 10.26 -23.77 -10.37
N VAL A 264 11.56 -23.62 -10.17
CA VAL A 264 12.24 -22.41 -9.67
C VAL A 264 12.20 -21.27 -10.71
N ASN A 265 11.18 -21.27 -11.57
CA ASN A 265 11.02 -20.28 -12.61
C ASN A 265 10.36 -19.03 -12.05
N CYS A 266 10.77 -17.90 -12.60
CA CYS A 266 10.19 -16.60 -12.27
C CYS A 266 8.66 -16.65 -12.28
N PRO A 267 8.00 -15.92 -11.37
CA PRO A 267 6.56 -15.84 -11.35
C PRO A 267 6.06 -15.39 -12.73
N GLN A 268 5.36 -16.28 -13.43
CA GLN A 268 4.74 -15.94 -14.70
C GLN A 268 3.49 -15.12 -14.38
N LEU A 269 3.42 -13.93 -14.97
CA LEU A 269 2.32 -13.00 -14.79
C LEU A 269 1.05 -13.58 -15.43
N THR A 270 -0.04 -13.66 -14.66
CA THR A 270 -1.33 -14.15 -15.14
C THR A 270 -2.44 -13.10 -14.97
N PRO A 271 -2.32 -11.92 -15.62
CA PRO A 271 -3.30 -10.83 -15.46
C PRO A 271 -4.71 -11.26 -15.87
N GLY A 272 -4.83 -12.08 -16.92
CA GLY A 272 -6.12 -12.61 -17.38
C GLY A 272 -6.81 -13.47 -16.31
N ALA A 273 -6.08 -14.41 -15.71
CA ALA A 273 -6.61 -15.27 -14.65
C ALA A 273 -7.03 -14.46 -13.42
N TYR A 274 -6.21 -13.48 -13.03
CA TYR A 274 -6.50 -12.59 -11.92
C TYR A 274 -7.77 -11.75 -12.14
N LEU A 275 -7.91 -11.13 -13.32
CA LEU A 275 -9.08 -10.32 -13.67
C LEU A 275 -10.34 -11.17 -13.90
N SER A 276 -10.21 -12.43 -14.29
CA SER A 276 -11.34 -13.37 -14.37
C SER A 276 -11.79 -13.91 -13.02
N SER A 277 -11.01 -13.70 -11.95
CA SER A 277 -11.33 -14.26 -10.64
C SER A 277 -12.57 -13.60 -10.04
N SER A 278 -13.57 -14.40 -9.71
CA SER A 278 -14.78 -13.92 -9.02
C SER A 278 -14.45 -13.33 -7.64
N GLY A 279 -13.42 -13.89 -6.98
CA GLY A 279 -12.94 -13.43 -5.67
C GLY A 279 -12.45 -11.99 -5.65
N LEU A 280 -11.86 -11.51 -6.75
CA LEU A 280 -11.44 -10.11 -6.91
C LEU A 280 -12.67 -9.19 -6.96
N TRP A 281 -13.59 -9.43 -7.89
CA TRP A 281 -14.76 -8.58 -8.11
C TRP A 281 -15.72 -8.57 -6.92
N LEU A 282 -15.97 -9.73 -6.30
CA LEU A 282 -16.73 -9.81 -5.05
C LEU A 282 -16.07 -8.98 -3.95
N GLY A 283 -14.74 -9.03 -3.85
CA GLY A 283 -13.98 -8.18 -2.94
C GLY A 283 -14.22 -6.70 -3.22
N LEU A 284 -14.03 -6.25 -4.46
CA LEU A 284 -14.21 -4.85 -4.83
C LEU A 284 -15.64 -4.34 -4.57
N MET A 285 -16.66 -5.16 -4.80
CA MET A 285 -18.04 -4.82 -4.45
C MET A 285 -18.22 -4.64 -2.94
N VAL A 286 -17.66 -5.53 -2.12
CA VAL A 286 -17.68 -5.42 -0.65
C VAL A 286 -16.92 -4.18 -0.19
N ALA A 287 -15.76 -3.88 -0.78
CA ALA A 287 -14.99 -2.67 -0.48
C ALA A 287 -15.79 -1.40 -0.79
N ALA A 288 -16.46 -1.35 -1.94
CA ALA A 288 -17.33 -0.24 -2.32
C ALA A 288 -18.51 -0.07 -1.35
N ALA A 289 -19.12 -1.18 -0.90
CA ALA A 289 -20.17 -1.15 0.11
C ALA A 289 -19.66 -0.57 1.44
N PHE A 290 -18.49 -1.00 1.92
CA PHE A 290 -17.91 -0.46 3.16
C PHE A 290 -17.62 1.04 3.06
N ILE A 291 -17.05 1.49 1.94
CA ILE A 291 -16.80 2.92 1.70
C ILE A 291 -18.13 3.69 1.66
N ALA A 292 -19.16 3.18 0.97
CA ALA A 292 -20.47 3.83 0.90
C ALA A 292 -21.13 3.97 2.28
N VAL A 293 -21.06 2.92 3.11
CA VAL A 293 -21.55 2.96 4.49
C VAL A 293 -20.74 3.95 5.32
N ALA A 294 -19.42 3.99 5.17
CA ALA A 294 -18.56 4.93 5.89
C ALA A 294 -18.87 6.39 5.51
N ILE A 295 -19.18 6.68 4.23
CA ILE A 295 -19.63 8.00 3.77
C ILE A 295 -20.92 8.40 4.47
N ARG A 296 -21.91 7.50 4.48
CA ARG A 296 -23.19 7.75 5.15
C ARG A 296 -22.99 7.99 6.65
N LEU A 297 -22.12 7.20 7.28
CA LEU A 297 -21.85 7.30 8.71
C LEU A 297 -21.19 8.65 9.07
N ARG A 298 -20.25 9.13 8.25
CA ARG A 298 -19.59 10.44 8.47
C ARG A 298 -20.58 11.60 8.49
N ARG A 299 -21.61 11.55 7.64
CA ARG A 299 -22.66 12.59 7.58
C ARG A 299 -23.31 12.81 8.95
N TYR A 300 -23.61 11.75 9.68
CA TYR A 300 -24.34 11.80 10.96
C TYR A 300 -23.44 11.80 12.21
N ARG A 301 -22.12 11.60 12.08
CA ARG A 301 -21.19 11.52 13.22
C ARG A 301 -20.58 12.89 13.56
N GLY A 302 -20.42 13.13 14.87
CA GLY A 302 -19.71 14.26 15.44
C GLY A 302 -18.40 13.85 16.16
N PRO A 303 -17.77 14.77 16.90
CA PRO A 303 -16.61 14.49 17.74
C PRO A 303 -16.89 13.41 18.80
N LEU A 304 -15.83 12.79 19.31
CA LEU A 304 -15.90 11.82 20.41
C LEU A 304 -16.17 12.46 21.77
#